data_AF-E9I343-F1
#
_entry.id   AF-E9I343-F1
#
_cell.length_a   1.000
_cell.length_b   1.000
_cell.length_c   1.000
_cell.angle_alpha   90.00
_cell.angle_beta   90.00
_cell.angle_gamma   90.00
#
_symmetry.space_group_name_H-M   'P 1'
#
loop_
_entity.id
_entity.type
_entity.pdbx_description
1 polymer ?
#
loop_
_entity_poly.entity_id
_entity_poly.type
_entity_poly.pdbx_seq_one_letter_code
_entity_poly.pdbx_strand_id
1 'polypeptide(L)'
;GVDQVTLAGIFRTFIDGFEDYTVDSRGDIGAIVRESAMYSFQVLTNTSQPDLLEADLIRSVLHAVAKQSTEQIRRNRLLAPKFFSSLVYCDPTIPYIEQLEELRSIIPPPPLDISTEKECFDLWMKVIRLDTYRKAVITGLVSSIDSLTESLVKSSSASSKLTIARF
;
A
#
# COMPACT_ATOMS: atom_id res chain seq x y z
N GLY A 1 0.96 -27.42 13.80
CA GLY A 1 1.64 -26.30 13.11
C GLY A 1 0.60 -25.50 12.36
N VAL A 2 0.91 -24.25 11.99
CA VAL A 2 0.07 -23.46 11.09
C VAL A 2 0.09 -24.14 9.71
N ASP A 3 -1.08 -24.41 9.14
CA ASP A 3 -1.19 -24.94 7.78
C ASP A 3 -1.38 -23.81 6.76
N GLN A 4 -1.33 -24.17 5.47
CA GLN A 4 -1.42 -23.23 4.36
C GLN A 4 -2.75 -22.45 4.36
N VAL A 5 -3.86 -23.13 4.70
CA VAL A 5 -5.20 -22.51 4.75
C VAL A 5 -5.25 -21.44 5.85
N THR A 6 -4.71 -21.75 7.03
CA THR A 6 -4.64 -20.81 8.14
C THR A 6 -3.75 -19.62 7.78
N LEU A 7 -2.59 -19.86 7.16
CA LEU A 7 -1.67 -18.80 6.75
C LEU A 7 -2.33 -17.86 5.72
N ALA A 8 -2.98 -18.42 4.70
CA ALA A 8 -3.70 -17.65 3.69
C ALA A 8 -4.81 -16.80 4.31
N GLY A 9 -5.55 -17.33 5.30
CA GLY A 9 -6.57 -16.60 6.05
C GLY A 9 -6.00 -15.39 6.80
N ILE A 10 -4.83 -15.54 7.43
CA ILE A 10 -4.16 -14.43 8.13
C ILE A 10 -3.72 -13.36 7.14
N PHE A 11 -3.07 -13.75 6.04
CA PHE A 11 -2.64 -12.80 5.00
C PHE A 11 -3.83 -12.06 4.39
N ARG A 12 -4.94 -12.74 4.10
CA ARG A 12 -6.16 -12.10 3.59
C ARG A 12 -6.69 -11.07 4.58
N THR A 13 -6.68 -11.37 5.88
CA THR A 13 -7.09 -10.42 6.93
C THR A 13 -6.25 -9.14 6.89
N PHE A 14 -4.93 -9.25 6.67
CA PHE A 14 -4.07 -8.06 6.53
C PHE A 14 -4.30 -7.30 5.21
N ILE A 15 -4.57 -8.01 4.12
CA ILE A 15 -4.96 -7.38 2.85
C ILE A 15 -6.26 -6.60 3.03
N ASP A 16 -7.26 -7.17 3.68
CA ASP A 16 -8.53 -6.49 3.96
C ASP A 16 -8.31 -5.25 4.84
N GLY A 17 -7.33 -5.31 5.76
CA GLY A 17 -6.88 -4.17 6.54
C GLY A 17 -6.36 -3.00 5.70
N PHE A 18 -5.89 -3.22 4.46
CA PHE A 18 -5.51 -2.14 3.53
C PHE A 18 -6.69 -1.29 3.04
N GLU A 19 -7.91 -1.77 3.20
CA GLU A 19 -9.13 -1.06 2.79
C GLU A 19 -9.82 -0.36 3.98
N ASP A 20 -9.22 -0.35 5.18
CA ASP A 20 -9.75 0.41 6.31
C ASP A 20 -9.42 1.89 6.15
N TYR A 21 -10.40 2.69 5.76
CA TYR A 21 -10.31 4.15 5.63
C TYR A 21 -11.05 4.90 6.76
N THR A 22 -11.18 4.26 7.93
CA THR A 22 -11.92 4.82 9.05
C THR A 22 -11.22 6.05 9.62
N VAL A 23 -11.96 7.16 9.68
CA VAL A 23 -11.54 8.39 10.35
C VAL A 23 -12.55 8.67 11.48
N ASP A 24 -12.05 8.81 12.70
CA ASP A 24 -12.87 9.16 13.86
C ASP A 24 -12.33 10.42 14.57
N SER A 25 -12.89 10.74 15.73
CA SER A 25 -12.49 11.93 16.51
C SER A 25 -11.04 11.89 17.01
N ARG A 26 -10.36 10.74 16.95
CA ARG A 26 -8.95 10.56 17.33
C ARG A 26 -8.00 10.68 16.13
N GLY A 27 -8.53 10.77 14.90
CA GLY A 27 -7.76 10.92 13.67
C GLY A 27 -8.00 9.80 12.66
N ASP A 28 -7.02 9.62 11.76
CA ASP A 28 -7.05 8.57 10.72
C ASP A 28 -6.62 7.22 11.33
N ILE A 29 -7.57 6.55 11.99
CA ILE A 29 -7.36 5.22 12.58
C ILE A 29 -7.07 4.20 11.47
N GLY A 30 -7.72 4.35 10.31
CA GLY A 30 -7.47 3.54 9.13
C GLY A 30 -5.99 3.57 8.72
N ALA A 31 -5.31 4.72 8.77
CA ALA A 31 -3.88 4.79 8.49
C ALA A 31 -3.04 3.91 9.42
N ILE A 32 -3.39 3.85 10.70
CA ILE A 32 -2.70 3.01 11.68
C ILE A 32 -2.94 1.53 11.37
N VAL A 33 -4.17 1.15 11.02
CA VAL A 33 -4.53 -0.23 10.63
C VAL A 33 -3.74 -0.65 9.38
N ARG A 34 -3.76 0.18 8.34
CA ARG A 34 -3.03 -0.07 7.08
C ARG A 34 -1.53 -0.18 7.31
N GLU A 35 -0.94 0.70 8.12
CA GLU A 35 0.49 0.64 8.49
C GLU A 35 0.81 -0.64 9.26
N SER A 36 -0.01 -1.01 10.24
CA SER A 36 0.16 -2.24 11.03
C SER A 36 0.03 -3.51 10.18
N ALA A 37 -0.89 -3.51 9.20
CA ALA A 37 -1.06 -4.60 8.26
C ALA A 37 0.18 -4.78 7.36
N MET A 38 0.81 -3.68 6.90
CA MET A 38 2.08 -3.75 6.16
C MET A 38 3.14 -4.41 7.04
N TYR A 39 3.42 -3.86 8.22
CA TYR A 39 4.44 -4.44 9.11
C TYR A 39 4.20 -5.92 9.43
N SER A 40 2.94 -6.29 9.68
CA SER A 40 2.57 -7.67 9.98
C SER A 40 2.82 -8.63 8.80
N PHE A 41 2.60 -8.17 7.56
CA PHE A 41 2.95 -8.95 6.37
C PHE A 41 4.46 -9.20 6.25
N GLN A 42 5.30 -8.19 6.48
CA GLN A 42 6.75 -8.38 6.42
C GLN A 42 7.23 -9.39 7.46
N VAL A 43 6.71 -9.29 8.69
CA VAL A 43 7.01 -10.25 9.75
C VAL A 43 6.57 -11.66 9.35
N LEU A 44 5.35 -11.82 8.85
CA LEU A 44 4.87 -13.14 8.43
C LEU A 44 5.65 -13.71 7.27
N THR A 45 5.98 -12.91 6.25
CA THR A 45 6.71 -13.41 5.09
C THR A 45 8.13 -13.85 5.46
N ASN A 46 8.76 -13.16 6.42
CA ASN A 46 10.09 -13.50 6.93
C ASN A 46 10.09 -14.71 7.87
N THR A 47 8.97 -15.01 8.53
CA THR A 47 8.88 -16.09 9.54
C THR A 47 8.17 -17.33 9.03
N SER A 48 7.46 -17.23 7.90
CA SER A 48 6.76 -18.36 7.28
C SER A 48 7.74 -19.30 6.60
N GLN A 49 7.43 -20.59 6.63
CA GLN A 49 8.13 -21.55 5.79
C GLN A 49 7.80 -21.26 4.32
N PRO A 50 8.79 -21.17 3.41
CA PRO A 50 8.55 -20.85 2.00
C PRO A 50 7.50 -21.75 1.33
N ASP A 51 7.45 -23.03 1.72
CA ASP A 51 6.51 -24.03 1.18
C ASP A 51 5.04 -23.77 1.54
N LEU A 52 4.77 -22.89 2.51
CA LEU A 52 3.42 -22.47 2.87
C LEU A 52 2.95 -21.24 2.08
N LEU A 53 3.85 -20.55 1.37
CA LEU A 53 3.52 -19.36 0.61
C LEU A 53 2.96 -19.75 -0.77
N GLU A 54 1.87 -19.12 -1.17
CA GLU A 54 1.25 -19.33 -2.48
C GLU A 54 1.52 -18.15 -3.40
N ALA A 55 1.71 -18.42 -4.70
CA ALA A 55 1.93 -17.38 -5.69
C ALA A 55 0.80 -16.34 -5.71
N ASP A 56 -0.46 -16.79 -5.60
CA ASP A 56 -1.63 -15.89 -5.56
C ASP A 56 -1.66 -15.01 -4.31
N LEU A 57 -1.15 -15.52 -3.19
CA LEU A 57 -1.06 -14.79 -1.94
C LEU A 57 -0.01 -13.69 -2.02
N ILE A 58 1.20 -14.04 -2.48
CA ILE A 58 2.30 -13.10 -2.66
C ILE A 58 1.93 -12.02 -3.68
N ARG A 59 1.31 -12.42 -4.81
CA ARG A 59 0.79 -11.48 -5.81
C ARG A 59 -0.22 -10.52 -5.18
N SER A 60 -1.20 -11.05 -4.46
CA SER A 60 -2.25 -10.21 -3.85
C SER A 60 -1.66 -9.17 -2.90
N VAL A 61 -0.65 -9.53 -2.11
CA VAL A 61 -0.02 -8.57 -1.20
C VAL A 61 0.81 -7.54 -1.95
N LEU A 62 1.68 -7.95 -2.86
CA LEU A 62 2.47 -6.98 -3.63
C LEU A 62 1.57 -6.00 -4.38
N HIS A 63 0.46 -6.47 -4.95
CA HIS A 63 -0.52 -5.61 -5.61
C HIS A 63 -1.17 -4.64 -4.62
N ALA A 64 -1.56 -5.10 -3.43
CA ALA A 64 -2.18 -4.23 -2.45
C ALA A 64 -1.21 -3.17 -1.90
N VAL A 65 0.06 -3.52 -1.69
CA VAL A 65 1.11 -2.57 -1.29
C VAL A 65 1.43 -1.59 -2.42
N ALA A 66 1.48 -2.03 -3.68
CA ALA A 66 1.69 -1.16 -4.84
C ALA A 66 0.53 -0.14 -4.98
N LYS A 67 -0.71 -0.59 -4.79
CA LYS A 67 -1.89 0.29 -4.71
C LYS A 67 -1.71 1.32 -3.60
N GLN A 68 -1.45 0.88 -2.36
CA GLN A 68 -1.22 1.77 -1.21
C GLN A 68 -0.09 2.80 -1.42
N SER A 69 0.94 2.43 -2.18
CA SER A 69 2.07 3.31 -2.50
C SER A 69 1.72 4.47 -3.43
N THR A 70 0.55 4.41 -4.07
CA THR A 70 0.07 5.42 -5.03
C THR A 70 -1.25 6.08 -4.62
N GLU A 71 -1.87 5.63 -3.53
CA GLU A 71 -3.05 6.26 -2.93
C GLU A 71 -2.72 7.54 -2.13
N GLN A 72 -3.68 8.47 -2.07
CA GLN A 72 -3.53 9.69 -1.27
C GLN A 72 -3.97 9.48 0.18
N ILE A 73 -3.01 9.10 1.02
CA ILE A 73 -3.06 9.33 2.48
C ILE A 73 -1.65 9.73 2.90
N ARG A 74 -1.48 10.99 3.31
CA ARG A 74 -0.18 11.67 3.41
C ARG A 74 0.89 10.89 4.20
N ARG A 75 0.48 10.03 5.14
CA ARG A 75 1.34 9.15 5.93
C ARG A 75 1.75 7.88 5.18
N ASN A 76 0.82 7.18 4.55
CA ASN A 76 1.09 5.88 3.95
C ASN A 76 1.80 5.97 2.59
N ARG A 77 1.60 7.05 1.84
CA ARG A 77 2.21 7.23 0.51
C ARG A 77 3.74 7.28 0.53
N LEU A 78 4.36 7.63 1.65
CA LEU A 78 5.82 7.58 1.82
C LEU A 78 6.31 6.33 2.55
N LEU A 79 5.44 5.64 3.30
CA LEU A 79 5.77 4.41 4.02
C LEU A 79 5.62 3.17 3.12
N ALA A 80 4.55 3.08 2.35
CA ALA A 80 4.26 1.93 1.49
C ALA A 80 5.34 1.68 0.42
N PRO A 81 5.95 2.70 -0.24
CA PRO A 81 7.09 2.45 -1.13
C PRO A 81 8.30 1.87 -0.41
N LYS A 82 8.60 2.34 0.81
CA LYS A 82 9.69 1.82 1.64
C LYS A 82 9.43 0.35 2.00
N PHE A 83 8.18 0.06 2.35
CA PHE A 83 7.73 -1.30 2.61
C PHE A 83 7.86 -2.19 1.38
N PHE A 84 7.39 -1.74 0.21
CA PHE A 84 7.51 -2.47 -1.05
C PHE A 84 8.97 -2.77 -1.39
N SER A 85 9.88 -1.79 -1.25
CA SER A 85 11.32 -2.00 -1.41
C SER A 85 11.85 -3.07 -0.45
N SER A 86 11.37 -3.10 0.79
CA SER A 86 11.76 -4.12 1.78
C SER A 86 11.36 -5.54 1.36
N LEU A 87 10.22 -5.70 0.66
CA LEU A 87 9.78 -6.99 0.13
C LEU A 87 10.61 -7.44 -1.08
N VAL A 88 10.90 -6.52 -2.01
CA VAL A 88 11.71 -6.79 -3.22
C VAL A 88 13.13 -7.25 -2.89
N TYR A 89 13.68 -6.74 -1.80
CA TYR A 89 15.04 -7.02 -1.34
C TYR A 89 15.09 -7.88 -0.07
N CYS A 90 14.01 -8.62 0.23
CA CYS A 90 13.99 -9.54 1.35
C CYS A 90 15.05 -10.64 1.21
N ASP A 91 15.67 -11.01 2.34
CA ASP A 91 16.64 -12.10 2.45
C ASP A 91 16.26 -13.03 3.63
N PRO A 92 15.90 -14.31 3.38
CA PRO A 92 15.85 -14.98 2.07
C PRO A 92 14.79 -14.36 1.14
N THR A 93 15.00 -14.48 -0.17
CA THR A 93 14.08 -13.95 -1.18
C THR A 93 12.70 -14.59 -1.04
N ILE A 94 11.66 -13.75 -1.01
CA ILE A 94 10.27 -14.19 -0.99
C ILE A 94 9.98 -14.93 -2.31
N PRO A 95 9.44 -16.16 -2.26
CA PRO A 95 9.13 -16.90 -3.48
C PRO A 95 8.00 -16.23 -4.26
N TYR A 96 7.93 -16.51 -5.56
CA TYR A 96 6.83 -16.09 -6.45
C TYR A 96 6.67 -14.58 -6.70
N ILE A 97 7.65 -13.74 -6.35
CA ILE A 97 7.64 -12.34 -6.80
C ILE A 97 7.79 -12.31 -8.34
N GLU A 98 6.73 -11.91 -9.02
CA GLU A 98 6.71 -11.74 -10.48
C GLU A 98 7.51 -10.50 -10.91
N GLN A 99 8.25 -10.61 -12.02
CA GLN A 99 9.07 -9.50 -12.55
C GLN A 99 10.06 -8.90 -11.52
N LEU A 100 10.63 -9.76 -10.65
CA LEU A 100 11.49 -9.34 -9.54
C LEU A 100 12.73 -8.55 -10.02
N GLU A 101 13.37 -8.98 -11.09
CA GLU A 101 14.57 -8.30 -11.60
C GLU A 101 14.23 -6.95 -12.24
N GLU A 102 13.10 -6.85 -12.93
CA GLU A 102 12.58 -5.58 -13.43
C GLU A 102 12.20 -4.64 -12.29
N LEU A 103 11.59 -5.16 -11.22
CA LEU A 103 11.33 -4.39 -10.00
C LEU A 103 12.64 -3.86 -9.39
N ARG A 104 13.67 -4.70 -9.26
CA ARG A 104 15.00 -4.30 -8.74
C ARG A 104 15.73 -3.30 -9.64
N SER A 105 15.42 -3.26 -10.94
CA SER A 105 15.94 -2.25 -11.85
C SER A 105 15.29 -0.87 -11.69
N ILE A 106 14.08 -0.83 -11.10
CA ILE A 106 13.28 0.39 -10.94
C ILE A 106 13.36 0.90 -9.50
N ILE A 107 13.18 0.01 -8.52
CA ILE A 107 13.02 0.30 -7.10
C ILE A 107 14.38 0.14 -6.41
N PRO A 108 14.95 1.19 -5.81
CA PRO A 108 16.18 1.07 -5.03
C PRO A 108 16.05 0.15 -3.82
N PRO A 109 17.16 -0.47 -3.36
CA PRO A 109 17.16 -1.27 -2.14
C PRO A 109 16.88 -0.42 -0.89
N PRO A 110 16.39 -1.05 0.20
CA PRO A 110 16.20 -0.36 1.47
C PRO A 110 17.56 0.01 2.10
N PRO A 111 17.68 1.16 2.80
CA PRO A 111 16.62 2.13 3.07
C PRO A 111 16.29 2.97 1.82
N LEU A 112 15.01 3.00 1.45
CA LEU A 112 14.54 3.75 0.30
C LEU A 112 14.41 5.24 0.68
N ASP A 113 15.31 6.06 0.13
CA ASP A 113 15.35 7.51 0.33
C ASP A 113 14.47 8.22 -0.70
N ILE A 114 13.16 8.15 -0.48
CA ILE A 114 12.16 8.95 -1.18
C ILE A 114 11.59 9.96 -0.19
N SER A 115 11.81 11.23 -0.47
CA SER A 115 11.46 12.33 0.45
C SER A 115 10.39 13.26 -0.12
N THR A 116 10.11 13.18 -1.43
CA THR A 116 9.13 14.03 -2.09
C THR A 116 8.02 13.23 -2.79
N GLU A 117 6.87 13.87 -2.96
CA GLU A 117 5.74 13.30 -3.72
C GLU A 117 6.13 13.04 -5.18
N LYS A 118 6.94 13.93 -5.76
CA LYS A 118 7.40 13.83 -7.14
C LYS A 118 8.31 12.63 -7.34
N GLU A 119 9.27 12.40 -6.45
CA GLU A 119 10.14 11.22 -6.51
C GLU A 119 9.35 9.92 -6.40
N CYS A 120 8.38 9.87 -5.47
CA CYS A 120 7.47 8.73 -5.35
C CYS A 120 6.69 8.51 -6.65
N PHE A 121 6.08 9.57 -7.20
CA PHE A 121 5.34 9.51 -8.45
C PHE A 121 6.21 9.02 -9.62
N ASP A 122 7.38 9.61 -9.81
CA ASP A 122 8.31 9.24 -10.90
C ASP A 122 8.75 7.77 -10.79
N LEU A 123 8.95 7.25 -9.57
CA LEU A 123 9.23 5.84 -9.34
C LEU A 123 8.06 4.96 -9.80
N TRP A 124 6.85 5.25 -9.34
CA TRP A 124 5.67 4.42 -9.67
C TRP A 124 5.25 4.53 -11.14
N MET A 125 5.57 5.63 -11.82
CA MET A 125 5.41 5.77 -13.27
C MET A 125 6.38 4.91 -14.09
N LYS A 126 7.44 4.39 -13.48
CA LYS A 126 8.24 3.31 -14.09
C LYS A 126 7.61 1.96 -13.81
N VAL A 127 7.17 1.70 -12.58
CA VAL A 127 6.54 0.43 -12.18
C VAL A 127 5.23 0.17 -12.94
N ILE A 128 4.45 1.19 -13.28
CA ILE A 128 3.22 1.06 -14.09
C ILE A 128 3.45 0.41 -15.46
N ARG A 129 4.70 0.42 -15.96
CA ARG A 129 5.07 -0.22 -17.23
C ARG A 129 5.19 -1.74 -17.10
N LEU A 130 5.25 -2.27 -15.88
CA LEU A 130 5.23 -3.69 -15.59
C LEU A 130 3.78 -4.18 -15.56
N ASP A 131 3.42 -5.12 -16.44
CA ASP A 131 2.03 -5.57 -16.63
C ASP A 131 1.42 -6.14 -15.34
N THR A 132 2.21 -6.86 -14.55
CA THR A 132 1.78 -7.41 -13.26
C THR A 132 1.27 -6.31 -12.32
N TYR A 133 2.02 -5.20 -12.22
CA TYR A 133 1.75 -4.14 -11.23
C TYR A 133 0.89 -2.99 -11.75
N ARG A 134 0.76 -2.88 -13.08
CA ARG A 134 0.06 -1.78 -13.76
C ARG A 134 -1.32 -1.50 -13.19
N LYS A 135 -2.16 -2.53 -13.06
CA LYS A 135 -3.53 -2.37 -12.55
C LYS A 135 -3.55 -1.83 -11.13
N ALA A 136 -2.70 -2.36 -10.25
CA ALA A 136 -2.62 -1.94 -8.85
C ALA A 136 -2.20 -0.47 -8.73
N VAL A 137 -1.17 -0.07 -9.46
CA VAL A 137 -0.69 1.31 -9.52
C VAL A 137 -1.76 2.27 -10.05
N ILE A 138 -2.43 1.92 -11.16
CA ILE A 138 -3.52 2.75 -11.70
C ILE A 138 -4.67 2.86 -10.69
N THR A 139 -5.02 1.76 -10.03
CA THR A 139 -6.11 1.75 -9.05
C THR A 139 -5.79 2.71 -7.90
N GLY A 140 -4.58 2.68 -7.35
CA GLY A 140 -4.20 3.61 -6.28
C GLY A 140 -4.17 5.07 -6.72
N LEU A 141 -3.69 5.34 -7.94
CA LEU A 141 -3.73 6.68 -8.54
C LEU A 141 -5.16 7.20 -8.75
N VAL A 142 -6.10 6.35 -9.19
CA VAL A 142 -7.51 6.72 -9.37
C VAL A 142 -8.19 6.96 -8.02
N SER A 143 -7.97 6.09 -7.04
CA SER A 143 -8.48 6.25 -5.67
C SER A 143 -7.98 7.55 -5.02
N SER A 144 -6.77 7.99 -5.38
CA SER A 144 -6.20 9.28 -4.95
C SER A 144 -6.97 10.51 -5.49
N ILE A 145 -7.47 10.44 -6.73
CA ILE A 145 -8.26 11.52 -7.34
C ILE A 145 -9.66 11.60 -6.72
N ASP A 146 -10.27 10.46 -6.45
CA ASP A 146 -11.61 10.39 -5.88
C ASP A 146 -11.63 10.96 -4.44
N SER A 147 -10.64 10.60 -3.62
CA SER A 147 -10.53 11.11 -2.25
C SER A 147 -10.24 12.61 -2.17
N LEU A 148 -9.44 13.16 -3.10
CA LEU A 148 -9.23 14.61 -3.23
C LEU A 148 -10.55 15.34 -3.51
N THR A 149 -11.34 14.81 -4.44
CA THR A 149 -12.61 15.40 -4.84
C THR A 149 -13.58 15.40 -3.65
N GLU A 150 -13.66 14.29 -2.93
CA GLU A 150 -14.53 14.19 -1.74
C GLU A 150 -14.09 15.15 -0.62
N SER A 151 -12.79 15.26 -0.36
CA SER A 151 -12.24 16.18 0.64
C SER A 151 -12.53 17.65 0.30
N LEU A 152 -12.40 18.02 -0.97
CA LEU A 152 -12.75 19.36 -1.47
C LEU A 152 -14.25 19.66 -1.31
N VAL A 153 -15.12 18.68 -1.60
CA VAL A 153 -16.58 18.83 -1.42
C VAL A 153 -16.94 19.00 0.06
N LYS A 154 -16.36 18.18 0.96
CA LYS A 154 -16.61 18.27 2.41
C LYS A 154 -16.16 19.61 2.99
N SER A 155 -14.95 20.05 2.63
CA SER A 155 -14.41 21.35 3.09
C SER A 155 -15.21 22.53 2.55
N SER A 156 -15.60 22.52 1.28
CA SER A 156 -16.47 23.55 0.70
C SER A 156 -17.83 23.62 1.40
N SER A 157 -18.46 22.47 1.64
CA SER A 157 -19.75 22.38 2.34
C SER A 157 -19.68 22.90 3.77
N ALA A 158 -18.58 22.62 4.48
CA ALA A 158 -18.33 23.13 5.82
C ALA A 158 -18.14 24.65 5.83
N SER A 159 -17.36 25.19 4.89
CA SER A 159 -17.17 26.64 4.72
C SER A 159 -18.49 27.35 4.41
N SER A 160 -19.31 26.82 3.49
CA SER A 160 -20.62 27.42 3.17
C SER A 160 -21.58 27.44 4.36
N LYS A 161 -21.62 26.37 5.17
CA LYS A 161 -22.42 26.34 6.41
C LYS A 161 -21.95 27.39 7.43
N LEU A 162 -20.65 27.62 7.53
CA LEU A 162 -20.08 28.63 8.42
C LEU A 162 -20.40 30.06 7.95
N THR A 163 -20.50 30.28 6.64
CA THR A 163 -20.90 31.57 6.06
C THR A 163 -22.38 31.87 6.31
N ILE A 164 -23.27 30.87 6.25
CA ILE A 164 -24.71 31.04 6.51
C ILE A 164 -24.98 31.28 8.01
N ALA A 165 -24.24 30.63 8.91
CA ALA A 165 -24.37 30.81 10.36
C ALA A 165 -23.83 32.16 10.90
N ARG A 166 -23.25 33.00 10.04
CA ARG A 166 -22.73 34.34 10.37
C ARG A 166 -23.68 35.48 9.95
N PHE A 167 -24.88 35.15 9.46
CA PHE A 167 -25.99 36.08 9.23
C PHE A 167 -27.17 35.68 10.12
#